data_AF-A0A828L8U6-F1
#
_entry.id   AF-A0A828L8U6-F1
#
_cell.length_a   1.000
_cell.length_b   1.000
_cell.length_c   1.000
_cell.angle_alpha   90.00
_cell.angle_beta   90.00
_cell.angle_gamma   90.00
#
_symmetry.space_group_name_H-M   'P 1'
#
loop_
_entity.id
_entity.type
_entity.pdbx_description
1 polymer ?
#
loop_
_entity_poly.entity_id
_entity_poly.type
_entity_poly.pdbx_seq_one_letter_code
_entity_poly.pdbx_strand_id
1 'polypeptide(L)'
;MGLLDKKASYGYFGSFKGKKEIDYYAFFSNNEISRPIRDDLYIRDVSIYKKLSDNLFVDLKQFRSVWSSDKSIVANKIIYTSVMSVACAFDLWKKGSRKTPGTFFEIYIAALLKVMLPNEVFSKHIPLIDSMKNDEGLRDSANISTDLVIKSRANVNRGVVIPLKITTRERIVQPFAHQRILDSYFGNGFFHSFLACISETQQDKFNREVNHICVPGTIRLYQKYLSSIAGIYYCDIPERYLQADLTSIIPVKSMGEFLSDINDFFMEIAESDPH
;
A
#
# COMPACT_ATOMS: atom_id res chain seq x y z
N MET A 1 16.23 -2.51 -10.31
CA MET A 1 17.06 -3.67 -9.94
C MET A 1 18.41 -3.69 -10.65
N GLY A 2 18.49 -3.92 -11.96
CA GLY A 2 19.79 -4.04 -12.65
C GLY A 2 20.75 -2.84 -12.48
N LEU A 3 20.23 -1.64 -12.27
CA LEU A 3 21.06 -0.47 -11.92
C LEU A 3 21.69 -0.60 -10.52
N LEU A 4 20.88 -0.97 -9.50
CA LEU A 4 21.35 -1.19 -8.13
C LEU A 4 22.40 -2.30 -8.07
N ASP A 5 22.11 -3.42 -8.71
CA ASP A 5 23.00 -4.59 -8.78
C ASP A 5 24.39 -4.25 -9.37
N LYS A 6 24.44 -3.39 -10.40
CA LYS A 6 25.68 -3.06 -11.10
C LYS A 6 26.43 -1.86 -10.51
N LYS A 7 25.77 -0.96 -9.79
CA LYS A 7 26.30 0.38 -9.45
C LYS A 7 26.27 0.73 -7.97
N ALA A 8 25.67 -0.12 -7.12
CA ALA A 8 25.65 0.08 -5.68
C ALA A 8 26.16 -1.16 -4.96
N SER A 9 26.90 -0.99 -3.87
CA SER A 9 27.15 -2.08 -2.95
C SER A 9 25.95 -2.26 -2.02
N TYR A 10 25.74 -3.46 -1.52
CA TYR A 10 24.65 -3.78 -0.60
C TYR A 10 25.23 -4.40 0.67
N GLY A 11 24.82 -3.90 1.82
CA GLY A 11 25.37 -4.34 3.10
C GLY A 11 24.52 -3.94 4.28
N TYR A 12 24.88 -4.46 5.45
CA TYR A 12 24.21 -4.15 6.71
C TYR A 12 24.25 -2.65 6.98
N PHE A 13 23.10 -2.08 7.31
CA PHE A 13 22.96 -0.67 7.66
C PHE A 13 22.91 -0.50 9.17
N GLY A 14 21.93 -1.13 9.81
CA GLY A 14 21.53 -0.92 11.19
C GLY A 14 20.27 -1.73 11.54
N SER A 15 19.87 -1.72 12.80
CA SER A 15 18.74 -2.54 13.28
C SER A 15 17.64 -1.69 13.93
N PHE A 16 16.42 -2.21 13.90
CA PHE A 16 15.34 -1.77 14.77
C PHE A 16 15.37 -2.58 16.06
N LYS A 17 15.33 -1.89 17.21
CA LYS A 17 15.36 -2.51 18.53
C LYS A 17 13.97 -2.46 19.17
N GLY A 18 13.13 -3.45 18.86
CA GLY A 18 11.80 -3.65 19.45
C GLY A 18 11.79 -4.77 20.49
N LYS A 19 10.66 -5.47 20.63
CA LYS A 19 10.61 -6.75 21.36
C LYS A 19 11.45 -7.80 20.63
N LYS A 20 11.50 -7.73 19.30
CA LYS A 20 12.46 -8.43 18.44
C LYS A 20 13.37 -7.42 17.75
N GLU A 21 14.64 -7.76 17.68
CA GLU A 21 15.59 -7.04 16.85
C GLU A 21 15.35 -7.42 15.38
N ILE A 22 15.31 -6.41 14.51
CA ILE A 22 15.15 -6.59 13.06
C ILE A 22 16.30 -5.88 12.37
N ASP A 23 17.12 -6.64 11.66
CA ASP A 23 18.23 -6.10 10.90
C ASP A 23 17.76 -5.51 9.57
N TYR A 24 18.32 -4.35 9.26
CA TYR A 24 18.11 -3.68 7.99
C TYR A 24 19.44 -3.45 7.27
N TYR A 25 19.34 -3.54 5.95
CA TYR A 25 20.42 -3.36 5.01
C TYR A 25 20.17 -2.08 4.20
N ALA A 26 21.17 -1.63 3.47
CA ALA A 26 21.03 -0.54 2.53
C ALA A 26 21.90 -0.76 1.30
N PHE A 27 21.55 -0.07 0.23
CA PHE A 27 22.46 0.15 -0.86
C PHE A 27 23.33 1.37 -0.58
N PHE A 28 24.59 1.31 -1.02
CA PHE A 28 25.58 2.37 -0.85
C PHE A 28 26.19 2.72 -2.22
N SER A 29 26.31 4.02 -2.52
CA SER A 29 26.95 4.51 -3.74
C SER A 29 27.39 5.96 -3.55
N ASN A 30 28.65 6.29 -3.87
CA ASN A 30 29.18 7.67 -3.81
C ASN A 30 28.83 8.43 -2.52
N ASN A 31 29.11 7.84 -1.35
CA ASN A 31 28.78 8.35 -0.01
C ASN A 31 27.28 8.50 0.31
N GLU A 32 26.40 8.11 -0.62
CA GLU A 32 24.96 8.01 -0.37
C GLU A 32 24.59 6.65 0.16
N ILE A 33 23.55 6.67 1.00
CA ILE A 33 22.95 5.50 1.62
C ILE A 33 21.47 5.54 1.25
N SER A 34 20.96 4.45 0.69
CA SER A 34 19.52 4.30 0.45
C SER A 34 18.75 4.23 1.77
N ARG A 35 17.42 4.34 1.70
CA ARG A 35 16.58 3.95 2.83
C ARG A 35 16.85 2.50 3.27
N PRO A 36 16.52 2.15 4.54
CA PRO A 36 16.69 0.80 5.07
C PRO A 36 15.81 -0.22 4.36
N ILE A 37 16.34 -1.43 4.19
CA ILE A 37 15.75 -2.55 3.45
C ILE A 37 15.77 -3.78 4.36
N ARG A 38 14.64 -4.48 4.44
CA ARG A 38 14.59 -5.81 5.06
C ARG A 38 15.11 -6.86 4.09
N ASP A 39 16.23 -7.48 4.46
CA ASP A 39 16.93 -8.43 3.59
C ASP A 39 16.09 -9.68 3.30
N ASP A 40 15.35 -10.17 4.29
CA ASP A 40 14.51 -11.34 4.15
C ASP A 40 13.28 -11.09 3.24
N LEU A 41 12.90 -9.82 3.02
CA LEU A 41 11.85 -9.42 2.08
C LEU A 41 12.40 -9.06 0.69
N TYR A 42 13.61 -8.52 0.59
CA TYR A 42 14.17 -8.00 -0.65
C TYR A 42 14.86 -9.09 -1.47
N ILE A 43 14.32 -9.40 -2.65
CA ILE A 43 14.89 -10.39 -3.55
C ILE A 43 16.06 -9.74 -4.31
N ARG A 44 17.28 -10.02 -3.88
CA ARG A 44 18.49 -9.44 -4.48
C ARG A 44 18.79 -9.97 -5.88
N ASP A 45 18.67 -11.28 -6.06
CA ASP A 45 19.00 -11.93 -7.32
C ASP A 45 17.97 -11.54 -8.38
N VAL A 46 18.44 -10.84 -9.42
CA VAL A 46 17.61 -10.32 -10.50
C VAL A 46 16.93 -11.44 -11.30
N SER A 47 17.60 -12.59 -11.45
CA SER A 47 17.06 -13.74 -12.18
C SER A 47 15.95 -14.44 -11.39
N ILE A 48 16.14 -14.60 -10.08
CA ILE A 48 15.12 -15.13 -9.17
C ILE A 48 13.91 -14.20 -9.12
N TYR A 49 14.15 -12.90 -8.92
CA TYR A 49 13.08 -11.90 -8.94
C TYR A 49 12.28 -11.96 -10.23
N LYS A 50 12.96 -12.00 -11.39
CA LYS A 50 12.27 -12.05 -12.69
C LYS A 50 11.35 -13.27 -12.78
N LYS A 51 11.87 -14.47 -12.45
CA LYS A 51 11.08 -15.71 -12.46
C LYS A 51 9.86 -15.62 -11.54
N LEU A 52 10.05 -15.15 -10.31
CA LEU A 52 8.96 -15.03 -9.33
C LEU A 52 7.94 -13.97 -9.74
N SER A 53 8.39 -12.84 -10.29
CA SER A 53 7.52 -11.78 -10.81
C SER A 53 6.70 -12.26 -12.00
N ASP A 54 7.30 -12.99 -12.95
CA ASP A 54 6.59 -13.55 -14.10
C ASP A 54 5.50 -14.54 -13.64
N ASN A 55 5.83 -15.40 -12.67
CA ASN A 55 4.87 -16.33 -12.07
C ASN A 55 3.72 -15.60 -11.35
N LEU A 56 4.00 -14.52 -10.62
CA LEU A 56 2.97 -13.73 -9.95
C LEU A 56 1.91 -13.22 -10.95
N PHE A 57 2.33 -12.73 -12.13
CA PHE A 57 1.37 -12.27 -13.14
C PHE A 57 0.50 -13.41 -13.70
N VAL A 58 1.00 -14.64 -13.75
CA VAL A 58 0.22 -15.82 -14.12
C VAL A 58 -0.77 -16.17 -13.00
N ASP A 59 -0.28 -16.20 -11.76
CA ASP A 59 -1.07 -16.52 -10.57
C ASP A 59 -2.22 -15.53 -10.37
N LEU A 60 -2.00 -14.22 -10.59
CA LEU A 60 -3.04 -13.19 -10.47
C LEU A 60 -4.19 -13.39 -11.47
N LYS A 61 -3.93 -13.93 -12.67
CA LYS A 61 -4.99 -14.22 -13.65
C LYS A 61 -5.86 -15.42 -13.26
N GLN A 62 -5.34 -16.28 -12.39
CA GLN A 62 -5.99 -17.51 -11.93
C GLN A 62 -6.19 -17.48 -10.42
N PHE A 63 -6.28 -16.27 -9.84
CA PHE A 63 -6.14 -16.03 -8.40
C PHE A 63 -6.93 -17.05 -7.56
N ARG A 64 -8.23 -17.20 -7.85
CA ARG A 64 -9.13 -18.07 -7.09
C ARG A 64 -8.71 -19.55 -7.05
N SER A 65 -8.16 -20.08 -8.13
CA SER A 65 -7.84 -21.51 -8.20
C SER A 65 -6.48 -21.84 -7.62
N VAL A 66 -5.57 -20.85 -7.53
CA VAL A 66 -4.17 -21.13 -7.26
C VAL A 66 -3.58 -20.36 -6.08
N TRP A 67 -4.28 -19.37 -5.53
CA TRP A 67 -3.72 -18.52 -4.46
C TRP A 67 -3.60 -19.28 -3.14
N SER A 68 -2.47 -19.11 -2.46
CA SER A 68 -2.15 -19.77 -1.19
C SER A 68 -1.35 -18.83 -0.29
N SER A 69 -1.14 -19.21 0.97
CA SER A 69 -0.28 -18.48 1.91
C SER A 69 1.13 -18.28 1.36
N ASP A 70 1.70 -19.30 0.70
CA ASP A 70 3.04 -19.22 0.13
C ASP A 70 3.11 -18.21 -1.02
N LYS A 71 2.09 -18.18 -1.87
CA LYS A 71 1.99 -17.19 -2.95
C LYS A 71 1.77 -15.79 -2.41
N SER A 72 0.98 -15.64 -1.35
CA SER A 72 0.82 -14.38 -0.64
C SER A 72 2.16 -13.86 -0.10
N ILE A 73 2.96 -14.73 0.54
CA ILE A 73 4.31 -14.38 1.03
C ILE A 73 5.22 -13.96 -0.13
N VAL A 74 5.22 -14.72 -1.23
CA VAL A 74 6.02 -14.40 -2.43
C VAL A 74 5.59 -13.08 -3.05
N ALA A 75 4.29 -12.83 -3.17
CA ALA A 75 3.73 -11.58 -3.68
C ALA A 75 4.17 -10.38 -2.81
N ASN A 76 4.14 -10.54 -1.48
CA ASN A 76 4.64 -9.52 -0.55
C ASN A 76 6.10 -9.15 -0.83
N LYS A 77 6.97 -10.16 -1.04
CA LYS A 77 8.39 -9.93 -1.38
C LYS A 77 8.58 -9.29 -2.75
N ILE A 78 7.79 -9.68 -3.75
CA ILE A 78 7.84 -9.09 -5.10
C ILE A 78 7.42 -7.62 -5.05
N ILE A 79 6.30 -7.30 -4.39
CA ILE A 79 5.83 -5.92 -4.21
C ILE A 79 6.89 -5.09 -3.49
N TYR A 80 7.41 -5.61 -2.37
CA TYR A 80 8.47 -4.94 -1.61
C TYR A 80 9.70 -4.67 -2.48
N THR A 81 10.22 -5.69 -3.15
CA THR A 81 11.41 -5.60 -4.00
C THR A 81 11.21 -4.61 -5.14
N SER A 82 10.06 -4.65 -5.81
CA SER A 82 9.74 -3.78 -6.95
C SER A 82 9.78 -2.31 -6.54
N VAL A 83 9.06 -1.96 -5.47
CA VAL A 83 8.90 -0.60 -5.00
C VAL A 83 10.20 -0.10 -4.36
N MET A 84 10.81 -0.91 -3.50
CA MET A 84 12.06 -0.54 -2.82
C MET A 84 13.22 -0.41 -3.78
N SER A 85 13.28 -1.19 -4.87
CA SER A 85 14.29 -1.02 -5.91
C SER A 85 14.26 0.38 -6.54
N VAL A 86 13.07 0.88 -6.86
CA VAL A 86 12.92 2.23 -7.42
C VAL A 86 13.22 3.26 -6.36
N ALA A 87 12.67 3.08 -5.15
CA ALA A 87 12.86 4.01 -4.05
C ALA A 87 14.35 4.19 -3.67
N CYS A 88 15.10 3.09 -3.56
CA CYS A 88 16.52 3.11 -3.23
C CYS A 88 17.37 3.72 -4.35
N ALA A 89 17.04 3.44 -5.63
CA ALA A 89 17.74 4.06 -6.74
C ALA A 89 17.59 5.59 -6.73
N PHE A 90 16.41 6.09 -6.37
CA PHE A 90 16.17 7.52 -6.22
C PHE A 90 16.91 8.12 -5.02
N ASP A 91 16.98 7.41 -3.90
CA ASP A 91 17.75 7.87 -2.74
C ASP A 91 19.24 8.04 -3.07
N LEU A 92 19.82 7.15 -3.89
CA LEU A 92 21.24 7.18 -4.26
C LEU A 92 21.56 8.18 -5.38
N TRP A 93 20.75 8.22 -6.45
CA TRP A 93 21.13 8.92 -7.68
C TRP A 93 20.25 10.12 -8.03
N LYS A 94 19.16 10.35 -7.29
CA LYS A 94 18.29 11.52 -7.52
C LYS A 94 17.72 12.05 -6.21
N LYS A 95 18.61 12.67 -5.42
CA LYS A 95 18.26 13.35 -4.17
C LYS A 95 17.09 14.32 -4.36
N GLY A 96 16.20 14.34 -3.36
CA GLY A 96 15.08 15.29 -3.29
C GLY A 96 13.80 14.85 -4.01
N SER A 97 13.85 13.85 -4.88
CA SER A 97 12.66 13.38 -5.61
C SER A 97 11.84 12.38 -4.79
N ARG A 98 11.22 12.88 -3.70
CA ARG A 98 10.45 12.07 -2.72
C ARG A 98 9.09 11.58 -3.25
N LYS A 99 8.50 12.27 -4.23
CA LYS A 99 7.18 11.94 -4.79
C LYS A 99 7.22 10.72 -5.72
N THR A 100 8.27 10.60 -6.54
CA THR A 100 8.34 9.59 -7.60
C THR A 100 8.28 8.14 -7.11
N PRO A 101 8.94 7.75 -5.99
CA PRO A 101 8.76 6.40 -5.45
C PRO A 101 7.31 6.10 -5.05
N GLY A 102 6.59 7.08 -4.49
CA GLY A 102 5.17 6.96 -4.19
C GLY A 102 4.33 6.78 -5.46
N THR A 103 4.57 7.60 -6.48
CA THR A 103 3.88 7.47 -7.76
C THR A 103 4.18 6.14 -8.46
N PHE A 104 5.40 5.62 -8.37
CA PHE A 104 5.71 4.28 -8.86
C PHE A 104 4.94 3.20 -8.11
N PHE A 105 4.83 3.32 -6.78
CA PHE A 105 4.04 2.40 -5.97
C PHE A 105 2.56 2.38 -6.41
N GLU A 106 1.96 3.56 -6.65
CA GLU A 106 0.60 3.67 -7.19
C GLU A 106 0.44 2.92 -8.52
N ILE A 107 1.33 3.21 -9.48
CA ILE A 107 1.27 2.61 -10.83
C ILE A 107 1.45 1.10 -10.74
N TYR A 108 2.38 0.63 -9.90
CA TYR A 108 2.68 -0.79 -9.76
C TYR A 108 1.51 -1.57 -9.16
N ILE A 109 0.91 -1.09 -8.07
CA ILE A 109 -0.27 -1.73 -7.48
C ILE A 109 -1.47 -1.68 -8.43
N ALA A 110 -1.70 -0.56 -9.11
CA ALA A 110 -2.75 -0.48 -10.11
C ALA A 110 -2.55 -1.50 -11.24
N ALA A 111 -1.31 -1.73 -11.69
CA ALA A 111 -0.99 -2.74 -12.70
C ALA A 111 -1.27 -4.17 -12.22
N LEU A 112 -0.85 -4.53 -11.00
CA LEU A 112 -1.13 -5.85 -10.42
C LEU A 112 -2.64 -6.08 -10.28
N LEU A 113 -3.35 -5.10 -9.70
CA LEU A 113 -4.80 -5.21 -9.51
C LEU A 113 -5.55 -5.23 -10.83
N LYS A 114 -5.08 -4.55 -11.88
CA LYS A 114 -5.71 -4.62 -13.21
C LYS A 114 -5.54 -5.97 -13.88
N VAL A 115 -4.46 -6.69 -13.60
CA VAL A 115 -4.28 -8.08 -14.04
C VAL A 115 -5.21 -9.02 -13.28
N MET A 116 -5.38 -8.80 -11.97
CA MET A 116 -6.25 -9.61 -11.10
C MET A 116 -7.74 -9.36 -11.36
N LEU A 117 -8.11 -8.10 -11.57
CA LEU A 117 -9.48 -7.61 -11.72
C LEU A 117 -9.67 -6.90 -13.07
N PRO A 118 -9.53 -7.61 -14.20
CA PRO A 118 -9.50 -6.97 -15.53
C PRO A 118 -10.80 -6.29 -15.91
N ASN A 119 -11.94 -6.75 -15.36
CA ASN A 119 -13.27 -6.26 -15.71
C ASN A 119 -13.74 -5.07 -14.89
N GLU A 120 -13.06 -4.75 -13.79
CA GLU A 120 -13.45 -3.65 -12.90
C GLU A 120 -12.99 -2.28 -13.42
N VAL A 121 -13.62 -1.23 -12.90
CA VAL A 121 -13.45 0.15 -13.37
C VAL A 121 -12.43 0.88 -12.51
N PHE A 122 -11.28 1.22 -13.09
CA PHE A 122 -10.16 1.87 -12.40
C PHE A 122 -10.21 3.38 -12.62
N SER A 123 -10.00 4.15 -11.56
CA SER A 123 -9.93 5.61 -11.62
C SER A 123 -9.07 6.19 -10.49
N LYS A 124 -8.80 7.50 -10.52
CA LYS A 124 -8.12 8.24 -9.44
C LYS A 124 -9.06 9.15 -8.63
N HIS A 125 -10.30 9.31 -9.09
CA HIS A 125 -11.23 10.29 -8.55
C HIS A 125 -12.60 9.66 -8.32
N ILE A 126 -13.19 9.99 -7.17
CA ILE A 126 -14.61 9.77 -6.94
C ILE A 126 -15.28 11.14 -7.04
N PRO A 127 -16.15 11.36 -8.05
CA PRO A 127 -16.89 12.60 -8.15
C PRO A 127 -17.91 12.67 -7.01
N LEU A 128 -17.88 13.78 -6.28
CA LEU A 128 -18.92 14.23 -5.39
C LEU A 128 -19.73 15.25 -6.20
N ILE A 129 -20.85 14.81 -6.76
CA ILE A 129 -21.78 15.70 -7.44
C ILE A 129 -22.57 16.41 -6.34
N ASP A 130 -21.97 17.44 -5.76
CA ASP A 130 -22.69 18.21 -4.77
C ASP A 130 -23.86 18.92 -5.46
N SER A 131 -25.03 18.80 -4.85
CA SER A 131 -26.24 19.51 -5.29
C SER A 131 -26.24 20.97 -4.81
N MET A 132 -25.18 21.37 -4.10
CA MET A 132 -24.90 22.75 -3.72
C MET A 132 -24.67 23.59 -4.97
N LYS A 133 -25.66 24.44 -5.26
CA LYS A 133 -25.49 25.51 -6.24
C LYS A 133 -24.47 26.51 -5.70
N ASN A 134 -23.50 26.87 -6.52
CA ASN A 134 -22.66 28.04 -6.31
C ASN A 134 -23.58 29.29 -6.22
N ASP A 135 -23.07 30.43 -5.74
CA ASP A 135 -23.82 31.71 -5.75
C ASP A 135 -24.32 32.10 -7.16
N GLU A 136 -23.75 31.50 -8.22
CA GLU A 136 -24.14 31.68 -9.63
C GLU A 136 -25.06 30.56 -10.19
N GLY A 137 -25.56 29.64 -9.36
CA GLY A 137 -26.51 28.60 -9.78
C GLY A 137 -25.94 27.43 -10.59
N LEU A 138 -24.62 27.40 -10.82
CA LEU A 138 -23.89 26.26 -11.39
C LEU A 138 -23.76 25.14 -10.35
N ARG A 139 -23.55 23.90 -10.81
CA ARG A 139 -23.20 22.76 -9.94
C ARG A 139 -21.69 22.60 -9.95
N ASP A 140 -21.04 22.79 -8.82
CA ASP A 140 -19.61 22.51 -8.69
C ASP A 140 -19.38 21.02 -8.43
N SER A 141 -18.61 20.37 -9.30
CA SER A 141 -18.21 18.98 -9.06
C SER A 141 -16.96 18.96 -8.17
N ALA A 142 -17.14 18.66 -6.89
CA ALA A 142 -16.01 18.34 -6.03
C ALA A 142 -15.53 16.91 -6.32
N ASN A 143 -14.23 16.64 -6.15
CA ASN A 143 -13.67 15.30 -6.32
C ASN A 143 -12.84 14.94 -5.09
N ILE A 144 -13.04 13.73 -4.56
CA ILE A 144 -12.07 13.15 -3.64
C ILE A 144 -10.95 12.55 -4.49
N SER A 145 -9.79 13.20 -4.47
CA SER A 145 -8.58 12.66 -5.08
C SER A 145 -7.98 11.62 -4.14
N THR A 146 -7.85 10.40 -4.66
CA THR A 146 -7.21 9.30 -3.94
C THR A 146 -6.22 8.61 -4.85
N ASP A 147 -5.32 7.82 -4.27
CA ASP A 147 -4.20 7.25 -5.00
C ASP A 147 -4.66 6.21 -6.04
N LEU A 148 -5.66 5.37 -5.67
CA LEU A 148 -6.31 4.42 -6.57
C LEU A 148 -7.76 4.15 -6.12
N VAL A 149 -8.69 4.11 -7.07
CA VAL A 149 -10.09 3.74 -6.88
C VAL A 149 -10.43 2.62 -7.85
N ILE A 150 -11.05 1.55 -7.35
CA ILE A 150 -11.60 0.48 -8.19
C ILE A 150 -13.09 0.37 -7.88
N LYS A 151 -13.93 0.59 -8.88
CA LYS A 151 -15.38 0.49 -8.77
C LYS A 151 -15.84 -0.82 -9.38
N SER A 152 -16.85 -1.42 -8.75
CA SER A 152 -17.48 -2.62 -9.30
C SER A 152 -18.15 -2.29 -10.62
N ARG A 153 -17.93 -3.12 -11.64
CA ARG A 153 -18.67 -3.02 -12.90
C ARG A 153 -20.16 -3.34 -12.71
N ALA A 154 -20.48 -4.25 -11.78
CA ALA A 154 -21.86 -4.62 -11.47
C ALA A 154 -22.61 -3.44 -10.81
N ASN A 155 -21.91 -2.68 -9.97
CA ASN A 155 -22.46 -1.48 -9.32
C ASN A 155 -21.38 -0.39 -9.18
N VAL A 156 -21.39 0.59 -10.08
CA VAL A 156 -20.36 1.65 -10.14
C VAL A 156 -20.36 2.60 -8.94
N ASN A 157 -21.39 2.54 -8.09
CA ASN A 157 -21.43 3.27 -6.83
C ASN A 157 -20.77 2.51 -5.67
N ARG A 158 -20.42 1.24 -5.88
CA ARG A 158 -19.66 0.42 -4.93
C ARG A 158 -18.23 0.23 -5.38
N GLY A 159 -17.30 0.21 -4.43
CA GLY A 159 -15.90 -0.01 -4.76
C GLY A 159 -14.96 0.12 -3.59
N VAL A 160 -13.68 0.01 -3.91
CA VAL A 160 -12.58 0.21 -2.97
C VAL A 160 -11.85 1.50 -3.26
N VAL A 161 -11.37 2.12 -2.19
CA VAL A 161 -10.43 3.23 -2.22
C VAL A 161 -9.13 2.75 -1.61
N ILE A 162 -8.03 2.90 -2.33
CA ILE A 162 -6.73 2.35 -1.92
C ILE A 162 -5.74 3.51 -1.81
N PRO A 163 -5.61 4.13 -0.63
CA PRO A 163 -4.53 5.08 -0.36
C PRO A 163 -3.19 4.34 -0.32
N LEU A 164 -2.21 4.82 -1.09
CA LEU A 164 -0.91 4.19 -1.30
C LEU A 164 0.19 5.08 -0.75
N LYS A 165 0.91 4.60 0.27
CA LYS A 165 1.97 5.38 0.91
C LYS A 165 3.20 4.53 1.17
N ILE A 166 4.40 5.02 0.86
CA ILE A 166 5.62 4.29 1.25
C ILE A 166 5.69 4.19 2.79
N THR A 167 5.46 5.32 3.46
CA THR A 167 5.27 5.46 4.92
C THR A 167 4.14 6.48 5.15
N THR A 168 3.38 6.34 6.24
CA THR A 168 2.19 7.19 6.45
C THR A 168 2.53 8.53 7.09
N ARG A 169 3.39 8.53 8.11
CA ARG A 169 3.76 9.73 8.90
C ARG A 169 2.50 10.47 9.37
N GLU A 170 2.50 11.81 9.31
CA GLU A 170 1.36 12.65 9.67
C GLU A 170 0.13 12.45 8.77
N ARG A 171 0.31 11.89 7.57
CA ARG A 171 -0.77 11.69 6.58
C ARG A 171 -1.62 10.45 6.85
N ILE A 172 -1.42 9.77 7.98
CA ILE A 172 -2.25 8.63 8.42
C ILE A 172 -3.73 9.00 8.61
N VAL A 173 -4.05 10.28 8.88
CA VAL A 173 -5.45 10.74 9.02
C VAL A 173 -6.23 10.75 7.70
N GLN A 174 -5.55 10.93 6.56
CA GLN A 174 -6.17 11.08 5.24
C GLN A 174 -7.12 9.93 4.86
N PRO A 175 -6.73 8.63 4.94
CA PRO A 175 -7.63 7.51 4.63
C PRO A 175 -8.92 7.55 5.44
N PHE A 176 -8.85 7.89 6.73
CA PHE A 176 -10.01 7.96 7.61
C PHE A 176 -10.90 9.17 7.28
N ALA A 177 -10.29 10.34 7.08
CA ALA A 177 -11.04 11.53 6.68
C ALA A 177 -11.79 11.30 5.35
N HIS A 178 -11.13 10.69 4.36
CA HIS A 178 -11.75 10.37 3.07
C HIS A 178 -12.87 9.34 3.24
N GLN A 179 -12.66 8.28 4.02
CA GLN A 179 -13.70 7.31 4.32
C GLN A 179 -14.93 7.97 4.96
N ARG A 180 -14.73 8.85 5.94
CA ARG A 180 -15.83 9.58 6.57
C ARG A 180 -16.65 10.41 5.57
N ILE A 181 -15.97 11.09 4.63
CA ILE A 181 -16.65 11.89 3.60
C ILE A 181 -17.44 10.97 2.67
N LEU A 182 -16.85 9.87 2.22
CA LEU A 182 -17.51 8.88 1.36
C LEU A 182 -18.75 8.28 2.02
N ASP A 183 -18.64 7.87 3.29
CA ASP A 183 -19.75 7.34 4.07
C ASP A 183 -20.87 8.37 4.24
N SER A 184 -20.52 9.63 4.46
CA SER A 184 -21.50 10.71 4.63
C SER A 184 -22.19 11.09 3.33
N TYR A 185 -21.52 10.91 2.18
CA TYR A 185 -22.04 11.30 0.87
C TYR A 185 -22.79 10.15 0.17
N PHE A 186 -22.21 8.96 0.10
CA PHE A 186 -22.79 7.80 -0.60
C PHE A 186 -23.62 6.89 0.33
N GLY A 187 -23.42 7.02 1.65
CA GLY A 187 -23.93 6.08 2.64
C GLY A 187 -22.90 5.03 3.02
N ASN A 188 -23.07 4.47 4.22
CA ASN A 188 -22.18 3.44 4.76
C ASN A 188 -22.14 2.20 3.86
N GLY A 189 -20.93 1.67 3.63
CA GLY A 189 -20.73 0.39 2.96
C GLY A 189 -20.71 0.45 1.42
N PHE A 190 -20.82 1.63 0.81
CA PHE A 190 -20.62 1.79 -0.63
C PHE A 190 -19.15 1.78 -1.03
N PHE A 191 -18.33 2.57 -0.34
CA PHE A 191 -16.88 2.59 -0.54
C PHE A 191 -16.15 2.09 0.69
N HIS A 192 -15.12 1.27 0.46
CA HIS A 192 -14.31 0.69 1.52
C HIS A 192 -12.84 1.05 1.32
N SER A 193 -12.23 1.67 2.33
CA SER A 193 -10.83 2.08 2.27
C SER A 193 -9.89 0.96 2.72
N PHE A 194 -8.90 0.64 1.89
CA PHE A 194 -7.83 -0.32 2.17
C PHE A 194 -6.49 0.42 2.11
N LEU A 195 -5.87 0.69 3.27
CA LEU A 195 -4.62 1.45 3.31
C LEU A 195 -3.42 0.56 2.97
N ALA A 196 -2.77 0.80 1.83
CA ALA A 196 -1.63 0.03 1.36
C ALA A 196 -0.31 0.77 1.58
N CYS A 197 0.61 0.15 2.32
CA CYS A 197 1.89 0.73 2.70
C CYS A 197 3.09 -0.19 2.44
N ILE A 198 4.29 0.40 2.40
CA ILE A 198 5.54 -0.39 2.35
C ILE A 198 6.06 -0.66 3.75
N SER A 199 6.24 0.37 4.58
CA SER A 199 6.75 0.25 5.96
C SER A 199 6.33 1.46 6.82
N GLU A 200 6.78 1.49 8.08
CA GLU A 200 6.86 2.73 8.89
C GLU A 200 8.29 3.09 9.30
N THR A 201 9.28 2.57 8.57
CA THR A 201 10.69 2.72 8.89
C THR A 201 11.14 4.18 8.74
N GLN A 202 11.97 4.65 9.66
CA GLN A 202 12.69 5.91 9.59
C GLN A 202 14.18 5.63 9.79
N GLN A 203 14.98 6.16 8.88
CA GLN A 203 16.42 6.00 8.92
C GLN A 203 17.06 7.01 9.87
N ASP A 204 17.82 6.53 10.84
CA ASP A 204 18.77 7.35 11.59
C ASP A 204 20.19 7.09 11.06
N LYS A 205 20.68 8.03 10.23
CA LYS A 205 22.02 7.90 9.61
C LYS A 205 23.15 8.13 10.61
N PHE A 206 22.92 8.87 11.70
CA PHE A 206 23.96 9.21 12.66
C PHE A 206 24.23 8.01 13.58
N ASN A 207 23.17 7.43 14.13
CA ASN A 207 23.27 6.27 15.03
C ASN A 207 23.36 4.93 14.29
N ARG A 208 23.13 4.93 12.96
CA ARG A 208 23.00 3.71 12.15
C ARG A 208 21.92 2.77 12.71
N GLU A 209 20.75 3.34 12.94
CA GLU A 209 19.59 2.64 13.49
C GLU A 209 18.35 2.84 12.61
N VAL A 210 17.38 1.95 12.77
CA VAL A 210 16.07 2.05 12.11
C VAL A 210 14.99 2.20 13.16
N ASN A 211 14.23 3.28 13.09
CA ASN A 211 13.07 3.50 13.93
C ASN A 211 11.79 3.06 13.22
N HIS A 212 10.79 2.59 13.97
CA HIS A 212 9.42 2.41 13.47
C HIS A 212 8.56 3.55 14.00
N ILE A 213 8.09 4.44 13.12
CA ILE A 213 7.27 5.60 13.52
C ILE A 213 5.82 5.19 13.55
N CYS A 214 5.37 4.77 14.73
CA CYS A 214 4.03 4.22 14.94
C CYS A 214 3.16 5.16 15.78
N VAL A 215 1.89 5.27 15.42
CA VAL A 215 0.88 6.07 16.16
C VAL A 215 -0.37 5.24 16.49
N PRO A 216 -0.22 4.10 17.21
CA PRO A 216 -1.30 3.15 17.43
C PRO A 216 -2.49 3.76 18.18
N GLY A 217 -2.23 4.62 19.18
CA GLY A 217 -3.30 5.35 19.89
C GLY A 217 -4.13 6.23 18.95
N THR A 218 -3.47 6.94 18.04
CA THR A 218 -4.12 7.78 17.04
C THR A 218 -4.96 6.95 16.07
N ILE A 219 -4.43 5.84 15.56
CA ILE A 219 -5.20 4.95 14.66
C ILE A 219 -6.43 4.39 15.39
N ARG A 220 -6.30 4.01 16.67
CA ARG A 220 -7.45 3.56 17.48
C ARG A 220 -8.53 4.62 17.63
N LEU A 221 -8.14 5.87 17.86
CA LEU A 221 -9.07 6.99 17.93
C LEU A 221 -9.76 7.22 16.57
N TYR A 222 -9.02 7.16 15.46
CA TYR A 222 -9.59 7.33 14.13
C TYR A 222 -10.55 6.20 13.76
N GLN A 223 -10.15 4.94 13.96
CA GLN A 223 -10.99 3.79 13.65
C GLN A 223 -12.31 3.79 14.45
N LYS A 224 -12.27 4.27 15.70
CA LYS A 224 -13.43 4.28 16.60
C LYS A 224 -14.32 5.51 16.44
N TYR A 225 -13.75 6.68 16.24
CA TYR A 225 -14.47 7.96 16.36
C TYR A 225 -14.48 8.81 15.09
N LEU A 226 -13.62 8.53 14.10
CA LEU A 226 -13.61 9.25 12.82
C LEU A 226 -14.33 8.45 11.73
N SER A 227 -13.83 7.26 11.42
CA SER A 227 -14.39 6.35 10.41
C SER A 227 -13.76 4.97 10.54
N SER A 228 -14.44 3.93 10.06
CA SER A 228 -13.85 2.59 9.97
C SER A 228 -13.34 2.32 8.57
N ILE A 229 -12.03 2.07 8.43
CA ILE A 229 -11.46 1.55 7.17
C ILE A 229 -11.35 0.02 7.26
N ALA A 230 -11.31 -0.65 6.10
CA ALA A 230 -11.40 -2.10 5.99
C ALA A 230 -10.12 -2.82 6.46
N GLY A 231 -8.96 -2.18 6.30
CA GLY A 231 -7.69 -2.76 6.74
C GLY A 231 -6.49 -1.87 6.46
N ILE A 232 -5.38 -2.19 7.12
CA ILE A 232 -4.06 -1.59 6.89
C ILE A 232 -3.08 -2.69 6.50
N TYR A 233 -2.35 -2.47 5.41
CA TYR A 233 -1.48 -3.45 4.80
C TYR A 233 -0.07 -2.90 4.69
N TYR A 234 0.93 -3.71 5.05
CA TYR A 234 2.34 -3.35 4.91
C TYR A 234 3.12 -4.48 4.26
N CYS A 235 4.16 -4.15 3.49
CA CYS A 235 5.17 -5.14 3.16
C CYS A 235 6.01 -5.51 4.39
N ASP A 236 6.49 -4.49 5.10
CA ASP A 236 7.23 -4.59 6.35
C ASP A 236 6.36 -4.03 7.48
N ILE A 237 5.53 -4.90 8.06
CA ILE A 237 4.60 -4.53 9.14
C ILE A 237 5.40 -4.15 10.39
N PRO A 238 5.23 -2.94 10.94
CA PRO A 238 5.93 -2.57 12.17
C PRO A 238 5.42 -3.40 13.35
N GLU A 239 6.33 -3.88 14.19
CA GLU A 239 6.02 -4.80 15.30
C GLU A 239 4.92 -4.26 16.23
N ARG A 240 4.91 -2.92 16.43
CA ARG A 240 3.92 -2.27 17.28
C ARG A 240 2.49 -2.42 16.75
N TYR A 241 2.29 -2.49 15.44
CA TYR A 241 0.94 -2.60 14.86
C TYR A 241 0.38 -4.02 14.86
N LEU A 242 1.19 -5.04 15.18
CA LEU A 242 0.75 -6.42 15.37
C LEU A 242 0.16 -6.70 16.76
N GLN A 243 0.13 -5.72 17.65
CA GLN A 243 -0.39 -5.89 19.00
C GLN A 243 -1.93 -5.87 19.01
N ALA A 244 -2.51 -6.66 19.92
CA ALA A 244 -3.96 -6.87 20.02
C ALA A 244 -4.77 -5.58 20.17
N ASP A 245 -4.22 -4.54 20.81
CA ASP A 245 -4.92 -3.28 21.00
C ASP A 245 -5.26 -2.55 19.68
N LEU A 246 -4.54 -2.88 18.61
CA LEU A 246 -4.82 -2.41 17.25
C LEU A 246 -5.50 -3.49 16.40
N THR A 247 -4.95 -4.71 16.39
CA THR A 247 -5.47 -5.79 15.53
C THR A 247 -6.87 -6.26 15.90
N SER A 248 -7.34 -6.00 17.12
CA SER A 248 -8.72 -6.31 17.54
C SER A 248 -9.77 -5.35 16.97
N ILE A 249 -9.37 -4.20 16.42
CA ILE A 249 -10.31 -3.17 15.93
C ILE A 249 -10.15 -2.88 14.44
N ILE A 250 -9.01 -3.27 13.84
CA ILE A 250 -8.73 -3.11 12.43
C ILE A 250 -7.75 -4.21 11.97
N PRO A 251 -8.01 -4.89 10.84
CA PRO A 251 -7.04 -5.81 10.26
C PRO A 251 -5.71 -5.11 9.95
N VAL A 252 -4.61 -5.70 10.41
CA VAL A 252 -3.24 -5.31 10.04
C VAL A 252 -2.56 -6.52 9.41
N LYS A 253 -2.36 -6.49 8.09
CA LYS A 253 -1.95 -7.65 7.29
C LYS A 253 -0.81 -7.32 6.32
N SER A 254 -0.31 -8.32 5.61
CA SER A 254 0.72 -8.16 4.57
C SER A 254 0.16 -7.64 3.24
N MET A 255 1.02 -7.11 2.36
CA MET A 255 0.61 -6.74 1.00
C MET A 255 0.28 -7.94 0.10
N GLY A 256 0.63 -9.17 0.50
CA GLY A 256 0.14 -10.38 -0.15
C GLY A 256 -1.31 -10.66 0.21
N GLU A 257 -1.66 -10.55 1.48
CA GLU A 257 -3.03 -10.70 1.98
C GLU A 257 -3.94 -9.55 1.51
N PHE A 258 -3.38 -8.36 1.28
CA PHE A 258 -4.09 -7.26 0.61
C PHE A 258 -4.71 -7.71 -0.72
N LEU A 259 -3.98 -8.48 -1.53
CA LEU A 259 -4.52 -8.96 -2.81
C LEU A 259 -5.70 -9.90 -2.61
N SER A 260 -5.65 -10.76 -1.58
CA SER A 260 -6.77 -11.63 -1.20
C SER A 260 -7.98 -10.82 -0.75
N ASP A 261 -7.80 -9.93 0.21
CA ASP A 261 -8.90 -9.13 0.76
C ASP A 261 -9.56 -8.25 -0.32
N ILE A 262 -8.79 -7.72 -1.28
CA ILE A 262 -9.35 -6.98 -2.42
C ILE A 262 -10.11 -7.91 -3.36
N ASN A 263 -9.57 -9.08 -3.70
CA ASN A 263 -10.29 -10.05 -4.53
C ASN A 263 -11.63 -10.45 -3.87
N ASP A 264 -11.59 -10.79 -2.59
CA ASP A 264 -12.75 -11.27 -1.82
C ASP A 264 -13.83 -10.18 -1.73
N PHE A 265 -13.44 -8.91 -1.59
CA PHE A 265 -14.38 -7.79 -1.65
C PHE A 265 -15.17 -7.75 -2.97
N PHE A 266 -14.49 -7.87 -4.12
CA PHE A 266 -15.17 -7.85 -5.42
C PHE A 266 -15.98 -9.13 -5.69
N MET A 267 -15.61 -10.23 -5.03
CA MET A 267 -16.40 -11.46 -5.03
C MET A 267 -17.73 -11.29 -4.34
N GLU A 268 -17.72 -10.80 -3.11
CA GLU A 268 -18.93 -10.58 -2.33
C GLU A 268 -19.89 -9.64 -3.06
N ILE A 269 -19.38 -8.60 -3.73
CA ILE A 269 -20.22 -7.72 -4.56
C ILE A 269 -20.86 -8.49 -5.71
N ALA A 270 -20.09 -9.25 -6.48
CA ALA A 270 -20.61 -10.02 -7.61
C ALA A 270 -21.65 -11.08 -7.21
N GLU A 271 -21.53 -11.65 -6.00
CA GLU A 271 -22.49 -12.61 -5.45
C GLU A 271 -23.76 -11.94 -4.88
N SER A 272 -23.62 -10.71 -4.35
CA SER A 272 -24.74 -9.96 -3.74
C SER A 272 -25.63 -9.22 -4.74
N ASP A 273 -25.09 -8.86 -5.91
CA ASP A 273 -25.82 -8.25 -7.04
C ASP A 273 -25.70 -9.17 -8.28
N PRO A 274 -26.25 -10.41 -8.26
CA PRO A 274 -26.29 -11.25 -9.44
C PRO A 274 -27.25 -10.61 -10.45
N HIS A 275 -26.75 -10.37 -11.65
CA HIS A 275 -27.54 -9.88 -12.79
C HIS A 275 -28.85 -10.65 -12.99
#